data_AF-A0A6S7EDD9-F1
#
_entry.id   AF-A0A6S7EDD9-F1
#
_cell.length_a   1.000
_cell.length_b   1.000
_cell.length_c   1.000
_cell.angle_alpha   90.00
_cell.angle_beta   90.00
_cell.angle_gamma   90.00
#
_symmetry.space_group_name_H-M   'P 1'
#
loop_
_entity.id
_entity.type
_entity.pdbx_description
1 polymer ?
#
loop_
_entity_poly.entity_id
_entity_poly.type
_entity_poly.pdbx_seq_one_letter_code
_entity_poly.pdbx_strand_id
1 'polypeptide(L)' 'METTLALSYAISKQLAAAEAITTSYGDIPLDDEMRAALDAALRPILKRRLNALISEAQPQH' A
#
# COMPACT_ATOMS: atom_id res chain seq x y z
N MET A 1 7.52 12.03 -2.88
CA MET A 1 7.80 11.20 -4.07
C MET A 1 7.64 9.75 -3.68
N GLU A 2 6.65 9.04 -4.24
CA GLU A 2 6.57 7.57 -4.10
C GLU A 2 7.76 6.95 -4.84
N THR A 3 8.61 6.20 -4.13
CA THR A 3 9.69 5.42 -4.76
C THR A 3 9.30 3.96 -4.82
N THR A 4 9.84 3.21 -5.79
CA THR A 4 9.65 1.76 -5.91
C THR A 4 9.95 1.02 -4.60
N LEU A 5 10.98 1.47 -3.87
CA LEU A 5 11.35 0.90 -2.57
C LEU A 5 10.29 1.18 -1.49
N ALA A 6 9.77 2.41 -1.43
CA ALA A 6 8.73 2.79 -0.47
C ALA A 6 7.43 2.01 -0.69
N LEU A 7 7.01 1.84 -1.95
CA LEU A 7 5.82 1.06 -2.31
C LEU A 7 6.00 -0.44 -2.02
N SER A 8 7.15 -1.01 -2.39
CA SER A 8 7.46 -2.41 -2.08
C SER A 8 7.46 -2.67 -0.57
N TYR A 9 8.09 -1.78 0.20
CA TYR A 9 8.12 -1.88 1.66
C TYR A 9 6.72 -1.72 2.28
N ALA A 10 5.92 -0.77 1.81
CA ALA A 10 4.56 -0.56 2.29
C ALA A 10 3.68 -1.80 2.08
N ILE A 11 3.74 -2.43 0.89
CA ILE A 11 3.00 -3.66 0.59
C ILE A 11 3.46 -4.84 1.46
N SER A 12 4.77 -4.91 1.72
CA SER A 12 5.39 -6.06 2.40
C SER A 12 5.26 -6.02 3.92
N LYS A 13 5.28 -4.81 4.50
CA LYS A 13 5.44 -4.62 5.95
C LYS A 13 4.37 -3.75 6.59
N GLN A 14 3.99 -2.63 5.96
CA GLN A 14 3.10 -1.66 6.60
C GLN A 14 1.63 -1.97 6.40
N LEU A 15 1.23 -2.49 5.24
CA LEU A 15 -0.17 -2.79 4.96
C LEU A 15 -0.71 -3.90 5.89
N ALA A 16 0.09 -4.92 6.16
CA ALA A 16 -0.27 -6.01 7.07
C ALA A 16 -0.24 -5.61 8.55
N ALA A 17 0.48 -4.54 8.90
CA ALA A 17 0.64 -4.03 10.26
C ALA A 17 -0.19 -2.75 10.50
N ALA A 18 -1.14 -2.43 9.62
CA ALA A 18 -1.96 -1.23 9.76
C ALA A 18 -2.92 -1.38 10.94
N GLU A 19 -2.80 -0.49 11.94
CA GLU A 19 -3.63 -0.53 13.15
C GLU A 19 -4.79 0.47 13.14
N ALA A 20 -4.70 1.53 12.32
CA ALA A 20 -5.73 2.56 12.25
C ALA A 20 -5.74 3.25 10.88
N ILE A 21 -6.89 3.84 10.52
CA ILE A 21 -7.01 4.82 9.44
C ILE A 21 -6.99 6.21 10.08
N THR A 22 -5.96 6.99 9.77
CA THR A 22 -5.91 8.41 10.17
C THR A 22 -6.88 9.22 9.32
N THR A 23 -7.81 9.89 9.98
CA THR A 23 -8.75 10.82 9.35
C THR A 23 -8.55 12.23 9.90
N SER A 24 -9.12 13.24 9.24
CA SER A 24 -9.11 14.62 9.75
C SER A 24 -9.86 14.80 11.07
N TYR A 25 -10.65 13.80 11.49
CA TYR A 25 -11.43 13.81 12.73
C TYR A 25 -10.84 12.90 13.82
N GLY A 26 -9.65 12.34 13.57
CA GLY A 26 -8.98 11.40 14.46
C GLY A 26 -8.73 10.05 13.80
N ASP A 27 -8.11 9.16 14.57
CA ASP A 27 -7.77 7.82 14.11
C ASP A 27 -8.94 6.86 14.33
N ILE A 28 -9.27 6.09 13.30
CA ILE A 28 -10.24 5.00 13.38
C ILE A 28 -9.46 3.70 13.50
N PRO A 29 -9.49 3.01 14.67
CA PRO A 29 -8.78 1.75 14.83
C PRO A 29 -9.36 0.68 13.91
N LEU A 30 -8.49 -0.17 13.38
CA LEU A 30 -8.84 -1.27 12.49
C LEU A 30 -8.96 -2.57 13.29
N ASP A 31 -10.18 -3.10 13.34
CA ASP A 31 -10.38 -4.49 13.76
C ASP A 31 -9.88 -5.48 12.69
N ASP A 32 -9.98 -6.77 13.00
CA ASP A 32 -9.50 -7.84 12.11
C ASP A 32 -10.24 -7.86 10.76
N GLU A 33 -11.55 -7.57 10.75
CA GLU A 33 -12.37 -7.56 9.54
C GLU A 33 -11.99 -6.38 8.64
N MET A 34 -11.87 -5.19 9.22
CA MET A 34 -11.45 -3.98 8.52
C MET A 34 -10.01 -4.11 7.99
N ARG A 35 -9.09 -4.72 8.75
CA ARG A 35 -7.72 -5.00 8.26
C ARG A 35 -7.73 -5.92 7.06
N ALA A 36 -8.52 -7.00 7.09
CA ALA A 36 -8.62 -7.93 5.97
C ALA A 36 -9.23 -7.26 4.73
N ALA A 37 -10.28 -6.46 4.90
CA ALA A 37 -10.91 -5.70 3.82
C ALA A 37 -9.95 -4.68 3.21
N LEU A 38 -9.19 -3.96 4.05
CA LEU A 38 -8.20 -2.98 3.63
C LEU A 38 -7.07 -3.63 2.83
N ASP A 39 -6.52 -4.75 3.31
CA ASP A 39 -5.47 -5.48 2.59
C ASP A 39 -5.96 -5.98 1.22
N ALA A 40 -7.14 -6.60 1.19
CA ALA A 40 -7.74 -7.11 -0.04
C ALA A 40 -7.99 -5.99 -1.08
N ALA A 41 -8.40 -4.80 -0.64
CA ALA A 41 -8.64 -3.66 -1.51
C ALA A 41 -7.35 -2.98 -1.99
N LEU A 42 -6.40 -2.73 -1.09
CA LEU A 42 -5.20 -1.93 -1.38
C LEU A 42 -4.10 -2.74 -2.07
N ARG A 43 -3.91 -4.02 -1.71
CA ARG A 43 -2.85 -4.87 -2.26
C ARG A 43 -2.83 -4.91 -3.80
N PRO A 44 -3.95 -5.10 -4.54
CA PRO A 44 -3.93 -5.08 -6.00
C PRO A 44 -3.66 -3.69 -6.59
N ILE A 45 -4.06 -2.61 -5.91
CA ILE A 45 -3.82 -1.23 -6.37
C ILE A 45 -2.34 -0.89 -6.25
N LEU A 46 -1.75 -1.15 -5.08
CA LEU A 46 -0.35 -0.84 -4.81
C LEU A 46 0.60 -1.69 -5.67
N LYS A 47 0.28 -2.98 -5.91
CA LYS A 47 1.04 -3.83 -6.85
C LYS A 47 1.03 -3.28 -8.27
N ARG A 48 -0.11 -2.79 -8.77
CA ARG A 48 -0.19 -2.18 -10.11
C ARG A 48 0.68 -0.92 -10.20
N ARG A 49 0.64 -0.06 -9.19
CA ARG A 49 1.50 1.13 -9.12
C ARG A 49 2.98 0.77 -9.09
N LEU A 50 3.35 -0.24 -8.29
CA LEU A 50 4.72 -0.73 -8.23
C LEU A 50 5.20 -1.24 -9.59
N ASN A 51 4.39 -2.05 -10.28
CA ASN A 51 4.74 -2.56 -11.60
C ASN A 51 4.88 -1.45 -12.64
N ALA A 52 4.02 -0.41 -12.60
CA ALA A 52 4.14 0.75 -13.46
C ALA A 52 5.47 1.48 -13.25
N LEU A 53 5.85 1.75 -11.99
CA LEU A 53 7.13 2.38 -11.66
C LEU A 53 8.34 1.55 -12.08
N ILE A 54 8.28 0.22 -11.94
CA ILE A 54 9.34 -0.68 -12.43
C ILE A 54 9.44 -0.59 -13.95
N SER A 55 8.31 -0.62 -14.66
CA SER A 55 8.27 -0.54 -16.13
C SER A 55 8.76 0.81 -16.64
N GLU A 56 8.46 1.91 -15.96
CA GLU A 56 8.95 3.25 -16.30
C GLU A 56 10.45 3.41 -16.01
N ALA A 57 10.97 2.68 -15.02
CA ALA A 57 12.39 2.69 -14.66
C ALA A 57 13.26 1.79 -15.56
N GLN A 58 12.68 0.87 -16.34
CA GLN A 58 13.41 0.09 -17.32
C GLN A 58 13.51 0.87 -18.65
N PRO A 59 14.73 1.16 -19.16
CA PRO A 59 14.87 1.78 -20.47
C PRO A 59 14.29 0.84 -21.52
N GLN A 60 13.36 1.37 -22.32
CA GLN A 60 12.80 0.66 -23.48
C GLN A 60 13.97 0.31 -24.41
N HIS A 61 14.27 -0.98 -24.50
CA HIS A 61 15.32 -1.53 -25.37
C HIS A 61 14.85 -1.58 -26.82
#